data_AF-A0A833PGF9-F1
#
_entry.id   AF-A0A833PGF9-F1
#
_cell.length_a   1.000
_cell.length_b   1.000
_cell.length_c   1.000
_cell.angle_alpha   90.00
_cell.angle_beta   90.00
_cell.angle_gamma   90.00
#
_symmetry.space_group_name_H-M   'P 1'
#
loop_
_entity.id
_entity.type
_entity.pdbx_description
1 polymer ?
#
loop_
_entity_poly.entity_id
_entity_poly.type
_entity_poly.pdbx_seq_one_letter_code
_entity_poly.pdbx_strand_id
1 'polypeptide(L)'
;MTASINTKEMQALTNWLKQARQDQKFSMRALAERMDKPHSFVQKVEQGERRLDVVEYVWYCRKLGVNPQDGLLLIEQMLLESKD
;
A
#
# COMPACT_ATOMS: atom_id res chain seq x y z
N MET A 1 15.24 -11.82 -3.10
CA MET A 1 14.05 -11.84 -2.23
C MET A 1 14.46 -11.35 -0.86
N THR A 2 14.03 -10.16 -0.45
CA THR A 2 14.39 -9.58 0.86
C THR A 2 13.63 -10.27 1.97
N ALA A 3 14.36 -10.86 2.93
CA ALA A 3 13.79 -11.48 4.13
C ALA A 3 13.14 -10.45 5.08
N SER A 4 13.47 -9.16 4.93
CA SER A 4 12.91 -8.07 5.72
C SER A 4 11.67 -7.46 5.04
N ILE A 5 10.60 -7.28 5.80
CA ILE A 5 9.43 -6.49 5.38
C ILE A 5 9.70 -4.98 5.39
N ASN A 6 10.75 -4.55 6.09
CA ASN A 6 11.10 -3.17 6.29
C ASN A 6 12.12 -2.69 5.25
N THR A 7 11.70 -2.65 3.98
CA THR A 7 12.51 -2.10 2.88
C THR A 7 11.99 -0.72 2.48
N LYS A 8 12.85 0.12 1.88
CA LYS A 8 12.48 1.49 1.47
C LYS A 8 11.32 1.48 0.47
N GLU A 9 11.32 0.54 -0.45
CA GLU A 9 10.31 0.39 -1.50
C GLU A 9 8.97 -0.05 -0.92
N MET A 10 8.97 -0.94 0.09
CA MET A 10 7.76 -1.33 0.79
C MET A 10 7.17 -0.16 1.57
N GLN A 11 8.01 0.60 2.29
CA GLN A 11 7.58 1.81 2.99
C GLN A 11 7.02 2.86 2.02
N ALA A 12 7.66 3.06 0.86
CA ALA A 12 7.17 3.98 -0.16
C ALA A 12 5.77 3.57 -0.64
N LEU A 13 5.55 2.29 -0.95
CA LEU A 13 4.26 1.77 -1.37
C LEU A 13 3.18 1.96 -0.28
N THR A 14 3.46 1.57 0.97
CA THR A 14 2.46 1.66 2.05
C THR A 14 2.14 3.10 2.42
N ASN A 15 3.13 3.99 2.38
CA ASN A 15 2.92 5.43 2.56
C ASN A 15 2.08 6.03 1.43
N TRP A 16 2.32 5.62 0.18
CA TRP A 16 1.51 6.06 -0.95
C TRP A 16 0.04 5.62 -0.81
N LEU A 17 -0.21 4.35 -0.47
CA LEU A 17 -1.56 3.83 -0.20
C LEU A 17 -2.25 4.57 0.96
N LYS A 18 -1.51 4.84 2.04
CA LYS A 18 -1.99 5.61 3.19
C LYS A 18 -2.36 7.04 2.80
N GLN A 19 -1.54 7.70 1.98
CA GLN A 19 -1.81 9.05 1.49
C GLN A 19 -3.08 9.07 0.63
N ALA A 20 -3.21 8.13 -0.31
CA ALA A 20 -4.41 7.98 -1.15
C ALA A 20 -5.70 7.79 -0.33
N ARG A 21 -5.63 7.08 0.81
CA ARG A 21 -6.75 6.99 1.77
C ARG A 21 -7.04 8.34 2.44
N GLN A 22 -5.99 9.01 2.91
CA GLN A 22 -6.09 10.29 3.62
C GLN A 22 -6.64 11.41 2.73
N ASP A 23 -6.28 11.43 1.45
CA ASP A 23 -6.79 12.42 0.48
C ASP A 23 -8.31 12.29 0.28
N GLN A 24 -8.84 11.08 0.43
CA GLN A 24 -10.28 10.81 0.46
C GLN A 24 -10.94 11.04 1.83
N LYS A 25 -10.17 11.49 2.83
CA LYS A 25 -10.59 11.73 4.21
C LYS A 25 -11.17 10.49 4.92
N PHE A 26 -10.81 9.29 4.47
CA PHE A 26 -11.22 8.07 5.16
C PHE A 26 -10.33 7.77 6.35
N SER A 27 -10.92 7.32 7.45
CA SER A 27 -10.17 6.63 8.51
C SER A 27 -9.80 5.21 8.05
N MET A 28 -8.84 4.58 8.72
CA MET A 28 -8.52 3.16 8.47
C MET A 28 -9.75 2.26 8.68
N ARG A 29 -10.62 2.59 9.67
CA ARG A 29 -11.87 1.86 9.92
C ARG A 29 -12.85 1.98 8.76
N ALA A 30 -13.04 3.20 8.26
CA ALA A 30 -13.94 3.45 7.13
C ALA A 30 -13.48 2.75 5.85
N LEU A 31 -12.16 2.73 5.58
CA LEU A 31 -11.63 1.98 4.45
C LEU A 31 -11.84 0.46 4.65
N ALA A 32 -11.54 -0.06 5.85
CA ALA A 32 -11.70 -1.48 6.14
C ALA A 32 -13.17 -1.94 5.95
N GLU A 33 -14.13 -1.13 6.41
CA GLU A 33 -15.56 -1.35 6.21
C GLU A 33 -15.94 -1.36 4.73
N ARG A 34 -15.46 -0.37 3.94
CA ARG A 34 -15.66 -0.33 2.47
C ARG A 34 -15.07 -1.55 1.75
N MET A 35 -14.04 -2.15 2.34
CA MET A 35 -13.35 -3.32 1.83
C MET A 35 -13.95 -4.64 2.32
N ASP A 36 -14.91 -4.63 3.25
CA ASP A 36 -15.39 -5.82 3.96
C ASP A 36 -14.21 -6.60 4.58
N LYS A 37 -13.36 -5.88 5.32
CA LYS A 37 -12.18 -6.42 6.01
C LYS A 37 -12.11 -5.93 7.45
N PRO A 38 -11.43 -6.68 8.34
CA PRO A 38 -11.13 -6.20 9.68
C PRO A 38 -10.28 -4.92 9.64
N HIS A 39 -10.51 -4.00 10.58
CA HIS A 39 -9.66 -2.80 10.74
C HIS A 39 -8.16 -3.13 10.79
N SER A 40 -7.81 -4.23 11.45
CA SER A 40 -6.43 -4.70 11.58
C SER A 40 -5.77 -5.04 10.24
N PHE A 41 -6.55 -5.35 9.19
CA PHE A 41 -6.02 -5.55 7.85
C PHE A 41 -5.41 -4.26 7.30
N VAL A 42 -6.20 -3.18 7.26
CA VAL A 42 -5.76 -1.86 6.78
C VAL A 42 -4.62 -1.32 7.65
N GLN A 43 -4.75 -1.44 8.97
CA GLN A 43 -3.71 -1.01 9.90
C GLN A 43 -2.37 -1.70 9.62
N LYS A 44 -2.35 -3.04 9.53
CA LYS A 44 -1.11 -3.81 9.32
C LYS A 44 -0.49 -3.53 7.95
N VAL A 45 -1.32 -3.31 6.93
CA VAL A 45 -0.84 -2.92 5.59
C VAL A 45 -0.15 -1.56 5.66
N GLU A 46 -0.84 -0.55 6.17
CA GLU A 46 -0.30 0.83 6.19
C GLU A 46 0.88 1.00 7.16
N GLN A 47 0.99 0.16 8.18
CA GLN A 47 2.14 0.12 9.10
C GLN A 47 3.31 -0.74 8.56
N GLY A 48 3.15 -1.40 7.41
CA GLY A 48 4.19 -2.26 6.85
C GLY A 48 4.42 -3.56 7.63
N GLU A 49 3.45 -3.98 8.43
CA GLU A 49 3.47 -5.25 9.18
C GLU A 49 2.89 -6.42 8.36
N ARG A 50 2.16 -6.11 7.28
CA ARG A 50 1.60 -7.09 6.36
C ARG A 50 1.88 -6.70 4.92
N ARG A 51 2.49 -7.62 4.16
CA ARG A 51 2.62 -7.49 2.71
C ARG A 51 1.28 -7.75 2.03
N LEU A 52 1.00 -6.99 0.99
CA LEU A 52 -0.06 -7.32 0.03
C LEU A 52 0.60 -8.14 -1.08
N ASP A 53 -0.02 -9.25 -1.48
CA ASP A 53 0.31 -9.81 -2.79
C ASP A 53 -0.19 -8.89 -3.92
N VAL A 54 0.18 -9.17 -5.17
CA VAL A 54 -0.16 -8.31 -6.30
C VAL A 54 -1.68 -8.20 -6.54
N VAL A 55 -2.44 -9.27 -6.28
CA VAL A 55 -3.90 -9.28 -6.46
C VAL A 55 -4.56 -8.45 -5.36
N GLU A 56 -4.12 -8.65 -4.11
CA GLU A 56 -4.57 -7.85 -2.97
C GLU A 56 -4.24 -6.37 -3.15
N TYR A 57 -3.05 -6.05 -3.65
CA TYR A 57 -2.63 -4.68 -3.99
C TYR A 57 -3.55 -4.03 -5.02
N VAL A 58 -3.81 -4.70 -6.14
CA VAL A 58 -4.72 -4.19 -7.18
C VAL A 58 -6.13 -3.99 -6.62
N TRP A 59 -6.62 -4.92 -5.80
CA TRP A 59 -7.92 -4.79 -5.16
C TRP A 59 -7.98 -3.62 -4.17
N TYR A 60 -6.92 -3.43 -3.37
CA TYR A 60 -6.78 -2.30 -2.45
C TYR A 60 -6.82 -0.96 -3.21
N CYS A 61 -6.06 -0.85 -4.29
CA CYS A 61 -6.04 0.33 -5.16
C CYS A 61 -7.43 0.63 -5.74
N ARG A 62 -8.15 -0.39 -6.22
CA ARG A 62 -9.53 -0.22 -6.73
C ARG A 62 -10.50 0.26 -5.65
N LYS A 63 -10.35 -0.21 -4.42
CA LYS A 63 -11.17 0.24 -3.28
C LYS A 63 -10.87 1.68 -2.87
N LEU A 64 -9.64 2.14 -3.11
CA LEU A 64 -9.24 3.54 -3.00
C LEU A 64 -9.52 4.36 -4.28
N GLY A 65 -9.90 3.76 -5.40
CA GLY A 65 -10.10 4.49 -6.66
C GLY A 65 -8.81 5.06 -7.26
N VAL A 66 -7.64 4.49 -6.94
CA VAL A 66 -6.34 4.87 -7.51
C VAL A 66 -5.87 3.85 -8.56
N ASN A 67 -5.06 4.28 -9.52
CA ASN A 67 -4.49 3.39 -10.52
C ASN A 67 -3.33 2.56 -9.92
N PRO A 68 -3.41 1.22 -9.92
CA PRO A 68 -2.32 0.38 -9.42
C PRO A 68 -0.99 0.60 -10.14
N GLN A 69 -1.01 1.07 -11.39
CA GLN A 69 0.22 1.34 -12.16
C GLN A 69 1.06 2.44 -11.52
N ASP A 70 0.43 3.45 -10.90
CA ASP A 70 1.14 4.58 -10.29
C ASP A 70 2.05 4.11 -9.14
N GLY A 71 1.52 3.23 -8.27
CA GLY A 71 2.31 2.65 -7.19
C GLY A 71 3.36 1.65 -7.68
N LEU A 72 3.15 0.97 -8.82
CA LEU A 72 4.19 0.11 -9.41
C LEU A 72 5.34 0.94 -9.98
N LEU A 73 5.05 2.03 -10.69
CA LEU A 73 6.05 2.96 -11.20
C LEU A 73 6.87 3.58 -10.06
N LEU A 74 6.22 3.94 -8.95
CA LEU A 74 6.90 4.42 -7.74
C LEU A 74 7.92 3.40 -7.21
N ILE A 75 7.53 2.13 -7.09
CA ILE A 75 8.42 1.06 -6.62
C ILE A 75 9.58 0.85 -7.61
N GLU A 76 9.30 0.85 -8.91
CA GLU A 76 10.31 0.68 -9.95
C GLU A 76 11.36 1.80 -9.91
N GLN A 77 10.93 3.05 -9.78
CA GLN A 77 11.84 4.19 -9.61
C GLN A 77 12.73 4.02 -8.38
N MET A 78 12.16 3.67 -7.22
CA MET A 78 12.91 3.44 -5.98
C MET A 78 13.94 2.31 -6.11
N LEU A 79 13.61 1.23 -6.83
CA LEU A 79 14.53 0.11 -7.09
C LEU A 79 15.66 0.49 -8.04
N LEU A 80 15.43 1.40 -8.98
CA LEU A 80 16.45 1.89 -9.91
C LEU A 80 17.41 2.86 -9.22
N GLU A 81 16.91 3.76 -8.37
CA GLU A 81 17.71 4.69 -7.56
C GLU A 81 18.57 3.98 -6.50
N SER A 82 18.24 2.73 -6.15
CA SER A 82 18.97 1.92 -5.17
C SER A 82 20.13 1.12 -5.76
N LYS A 83 20.41 1.25 -7.07
CA LYS A 83 21.43 0.48 -7.80
C LYS A 83 22.72 1.26 -8.11
N ASP A 84 22.83 2.50 -7.65
CA ASP A 84 24.07 3.30 -7.62
C ASP A 84 24.79 3.15 -6.27
#